data_AF-A0A6N7GLN8-F1
#
_entry.id   AF-A0A6N7GLN8-F1
#
_cell.length_a   1.000
_cell.length_b   1.000
_cell.length_c   1.000
_cell.angle_alpha   90.00
_cell.angle_beta   90.00
_cell.angle_gamma   90.00
#
_symmetry.space_group_name_H-M   'P 1'
#
loop_
_entity.id
_entity.type
_entity.pdbx_description
1 polymer ?
#
loop_
_entity_poly.entity_id
_entity_poly.type
_entity_poly.pdbx_seq_one_letter_code
_entity_poly.pdbx_strand_id
1 'polypeptide(L)'
;GCGVQPSGVITGAAPPSGRAEPATTILYLVSNDRLSPVRRPGGPLSQADTLALLAAGPTDEERANGLTTAVPPEVAPFSVAASPSGRIVVTLSTPANGLSRVAVAQIVCTAAAAALASPTQVTVLGAGQEGHGPQSCPSPPPPPPPRR
;
A
#
# COMPACT_ATOMS: atom_id res chain seq x y z
N GLY A 1 34.37 35.60 -28.84
CA GLY A 1 33.31 36.14 -27.97
C GLY A 1 31.98 35.59 -28.44
N CYS A 2 31.14 35.17 -27.49
CA CYS A 2 29.80 34.56 -27.59
C CYS A 2 28.80 35.47 -28.35
N GLY A 3 27.65 35.03 -28.86
CA GLY A 3 26.94 33.77 -28.69
C GLY A 3 25.60 33.69 -29.46
N VAL A 4 25.18 32.44 -29.65
CA VAL A 4 23.85 31.82 -29.79
C VAL A 4 22.76 32.44 -30.69
N GLN A 5 22.43 31.65 -31.71
CA GLN A 5 21.25 31.72 -32.58
C GLN A 5 19.97 31.37 -31.78
N PRO A 6 18.81 32.03 -32.02
CA PRO A 6 17.56 31.64 -31.38
C PRO A 6 17.21 30.22 -31.82
N SER A 7 17.23 29.29 -30.87
CA SER A 7 16.68 27.96 -31.06
C SER A 7 15.17 28.12 -31.07
N GLY A 8 14.55 27.83 -32.22
CA GLY A 8 13.11 27.82 -32.36
C GLY A 8 12.49 27.03 -31.22
N VAL A 9 11.45 27.61 -30.62
CA VAL A 9 10.60 26.91 -29.68
C VAL A 9 10.11 25.64 -30.39
N ILE A 10 10.58 24.48 -29.94
CA ILE A 10 9.84 23.26 -30.20
C ILE A 10 8.60 23.44 -29.33
N THR A 11 7.47 23.77 -29.95
CA THR A 11 6.17 23.54 -29.34
C THR A 11 6.17 22.06 -28.98
N GLY A 12 6.50 21.76 -27.72
CA GLY A 12 6.39 20.40 -27.21
C GLY A 12 5.00 19.94 -27.56
N ALA A 13 4.93 18.85 -28.32
CA ALA A 13 3.66 18.25 -28.69
C ALA A 13 2.77 18.19 -27.46
N ALA A 14 1.48 18.51 -27.62
CA ALA A 14 0.49 18.35 -26.56
C ALA A 14 0.75 16.99 -25.88
N PRO A 15 0.80 16.94 -24.54
CA PRO A 15 1.02 15.67 -23.85
C PRO A 15 0.03 14.66 -24.42
N PRO A 16 0.46 13.41 -24.70
CA PRO A 16 -0.45 12.41 -25.24
C PRO A 16 -1.67 12.43 -24.34
N SER A 17 -2.83 12.74 -24.90
CA SER A 17 -4.12 12.63 -24.22
C SER A 17 -4.43 11.13 -24.06
N GLY A 18 -3.54 10.42 -23.37
CA GLY A 18 -3.81 9.13 -22.81
C GLY A 18 -4.78 9.41 -21.68
N ARG A 19 -5.96 8.79 -21.76
CA ARG A 19 -6.88 8.66 -20.65
C ARG A 19 -6.05 8.46 -19.37
N ALA A 20 -6.08 9.43 -18.45
CA ALA A 20 -5.47 9.21 -17.15
C ALA A 20 -6.15 7.95 -16.61
N GLU A 21 -5.39 6.86 -16.49
CA GLU A 21 -5.90 5.67 -15.81
C GLU A 21 -6.43 6.15 -14.47
N PRO A 22 -7.70 5.83 -14.13
CA PRO A 22 -8.25 6.29 -12.88
C PRO A 22 -7.30 5.86 -11.78
N ALA A 23 -6.87 6.80 -10.96
CA ALA A 23 -6.01 6.48 -9.84
C ALA A 23 -6.65 5.33 -9.04
N THR A 24 -5.82 4.36 -8.66
CA THR A 24 -6.25 3.22 -7.86
C THR A 24 -5.35 3.12 -6.64
N THR A 25 -5.96 2.81 -5.50
CA THR A 25 -5.22 2.45 -4.29
C THR A 25 -5.23 0.92 -4.15
N ILE A 26 -4.08 0.33 -3.79
CA ILE A 26 -3.93 -1.11 -3.56
C ILE A 26 -3.96 -1.38 -2.06
N LEU A 27 -4.82 -2.30 -1.64
CA LEU A 27 -4.83 -2.85 -0.27
C LEU A 27 -4.94 -4.38 -0.32
N TYR A 28 -4.53 -5.04 0.75
CA TYR A 28 -4.53 -6.50 0.82
C TYR A 28 -5.68 -7.01 1.69
N LEU A 29 -6.66 -7.65 1.06
CA LEU A 29 -7.72 -8.39 1.72
C LEU A 29 -7.33 -9.86 1.89
N VAL A 30 -8.18 -10.63 2.55
CA VAL A 30 -7.99 -12.07 2.76
C VAL A 30 -9.00 -12.83 1.91
N SER A 31 -8.54 -13.85 1.20
CA SER A 31 -9.39 -14.85 0.56
C SER A 31 -8.80 -16.22 0.85
N ASN A 32 -9.60 -17.15 1.39
CA ASN A 32 -9.15 -18.50 1.74
C ASN A 32 -7.84 -18.51 2.55
N ASP A 33 -7.77 -17.69 3.62
CA ASP A 33 -6.60 -17.50 4.47
C ASP A 33 -5.32 -16.99 3.77
N ARG A 34 -5.45 -16.46 2.54
CA ARG A 34 -4.34 -15.88 1.77
C ARG A 34 -4.57 -14.40 1.52
N LEU A 35 -3.48 -13.64 1.56
CA LEU A 35 -3.50 -12.22 1.19
C LEU A 35 -3.74 -12.08 -0.30
N SER A 36 -4.74 -11.28 -0.66
CA SER A 36 -5.10 -10.95 -2.04
C SER A 36 -5.03 -9.45 -2.26
N PRO A 37 -4.22 -8.96 -3.21
CA PRO A 37 -4.17 -7.55 -3.55
C PRO A 37 -5.47 -7.14 -4.25
N VAL A 38 -6.09 -6.07 -3.77
CA VAL A 38 -7.32 -5.51 -4.31
C VAL A 38 -7.08 -4.07 -4.70
N ARG A 39 -7.48 -3.73 -5.92
CA ARG A 39 -7.43 -2.36 -6.43
C ARG A 39 -8.76 -1.71 -6.17
N ARG A 40 -8.77 -0.66 -5.37
CA ARG A 40 -9.96 0.17 -5.20
C ARG A 40 -9.86 1.41 -6.09
N PRO A 41 -10.94 1.78 -6.79
CA PRO A 41 -10.98 3.06 -7.49
C PRO A 41 -10.89 4.19 -6.48
N GLY A 42 -10.05 5.19 -6.78
CA GLY A 42 -9.82 6.32 -5.88
C GLY A 42 -8.42 6.88 -6.05
N GLY A 43 -8.30 8.20 -5.92
CA GLY A 43 -7.04 8.94 -5.94
C GLY A 43 -5.92 8.29 -5.11
N PRO A 44 -4.64 8.64 -5.37
CA PRO A 44 -3.57 8.22 -4.49
C PRO A 44 -3.87 8.67 -3.06
N LEU A 45 -3.98 7.71 -2.14
CA LEU A 45 -4.23 7.94 -0.72
C LEU A 45 -2.92 7.93 0.06
N SER A 46 -2.92 8.57 1.23
CA SER A 46 -1.82 8.38 2.17
C SER A 46 -1.78 6.92 2.66
N GLN A 47 -0.62 6.49 3.17
CA GLN A 47 -0.50 5.16 3.75
C GLN A 47 -1.45 4.96 4.94
N ALA A 48 -1.66 6.01 5.75
CA ALA A 48 -2.59 5.98 6.88
C ALA A 48 -4.05 5.84 6.41
N ASP A 49 -4.45 6.59 5.38
CA ASP A 49 -5.81 6.51 4.81
C ASP A 49 -6.07 5.15 4.16
N THR A 50 -5.06 4.59 3.50
CA THR A 50 -5.16 3.25 2.90
C THR A 50 -5.35 2.17 3.98
N LEU A 51 -4.64 2.30 5.12
CA LEU A 51 -4.84 1.42 6.27
C LEU A 51 -6.21 1.64 6.94
N ALA A 52 -6.71 2.88 6.98
CA ALA A 52 -8.06 3.15 7.46
C ALA A 52 -9.13 2.47 6.58
N LEU A 53 -8.96 2.46 5.26
CA LEU A 53 -9.82 1.70 4.34
C LEU A 53 -9.76 0.19 4.56
N LEU A 54 -8.60 -0.35 4.93
CA LEU A 54 -8.43 -1.76 5.28
C LEU A 54 -9.17 -2.11 6.58
N ALA A 55 -9.08 -1.25 7.60
CA ALA A 55 -9.77 -1.43 8.87
C ALA A 55 -11.29 -1.23 8.78
N ALA A 56 -11.76 -0.37 7.86
CA ALA A 56 -13.17 -0.26 7.52
C ALA A 56 -13.72 -1.56 6.88
N GLY A 57 -12.83 -2.37 6.29
CA GLY A 57 -13.13 -3.69 5.76
C GLY A 57 -13.54 -3.71 4.28
N PRO A 58 -13.92 -4.90 3.76
CA PRO A 58 -14.26 -5.08 2.36
C PRO A 58 -15.61 -4.45 1.99
N THR A 59 -15.72 -3.97 0.74
CA THR A 59 -16.98 -3.52 0.13
C THR A 59 -17.94 -4.69 -0.08
N ASP A 60 -19.22 -4.42 -0.35
CA ASP A 60 -20.21 -5.48 -0.61
C ASP A 60 -19.84 -6.34 -1.81
N GLU A 61 -19.28 -5.74 -2.86
CA GLU A 61 -18.79 -6.47 -4.04
C GLU A 61 -17.58 -7.35 -3.70
N GLU A 62 -16.62 -6.83 -2.92
CA GLU A 62 -15.47 -7.62 -2.45
C GLU A 62 -15.93 -8.79 -1.57
N ARG A 63 -16.90 -8.56 -0.67
CA ARG A 63 -17.50 -9.61 0.17
C ARG A 63 -18.22 -10.67 -0.66
N ALA A 64 -18.96 -10.27 -1.70
CA ALA A 64 -19.61 -11.20 -2.62
C ALA A 64 -18.59 -12.09 -3.37
N ASN A 65 -17.36 -11.60 -3.58
CA ASN A 65 -16.23 -12.36 -4.11
C ASN A 65 -15.48 -13.19 -3.05
N GLY A 66 -15.99 -13.29 -1.82
CA GLY A 66 -15.40 -14.06 -0.73
C GLY A 66 -14.18 -13.40 -0.08
N LEU A 67 -14.01 -12.07 -0.24
CA LEU A 67 -12.94 -11.33 0.41
C LEU A 67 -13.36 -10.89 1.82
N THR A 68 -12.43 -11.02 2.76
CA THR A 68 -12.59 -10.64 4.16
C THR A 68 -11.42 -9.75 4.62
N THR A 69 -11.54 -9.20 5.81
CA THR A 69 -10.41 -8.57 6.52
C THR A 69 -10.24 -9.25 7.87
N ALA A 70 -8.99 -9.53 8.23
CA ALA A 70 -8.60 -9.95 9.58
C ALA A 70 -8.18 -8.76 10.45
N VAL A 71 -8.08 -7.56 9.87
CA VAL A 71 -7.76 -6.32 10.60
C VAL A 71 -9.02 -5.81 11.30
N PRO A 72 -9.02 -5.75 12.64
CA PRO A 72 -10.16 -5.23 13.39
C PRO A 72 -10.31 -3.71 13.23
N PRO A 73 -11.52 -3.14 13.17
CA PRO A 73 -11.70 -1.70 13.03
C PRO A 73 -11.14 -0.90 14.21
N GLU A 74 -11.09 -1.48 15.41
CA GLU A 74 -10.61 -0.83 16.63
C GLU A 74 -9.12 -0.47 16.61
N VAL A 75 -8.32 -1.04 15.70
CA VAL A 75 -6.89 -0.71 15.64
C VAL A 75 -6.63 0.66 14.98
N ALA A 76 -7.64 1.23 14.32
CA ALA A 76 -7.64 2.57 13.78
C ALA A 76 -7.90 3.63 14.88
N PRO A 77 -7.48 4.91 14.70
CA PRO A 77 -6.70 5.43 13.57
C PRO A 77 -5.26 4.89 13.54
N PHE A 78 -4.67 4.94 12.34
CA PHE A 78 -3.26 4.59 12.10
C PHE A 78 -2.42 5.86 11.98
N SER A 79 -1.22 5.83 12.53
CA SER A 79 -0.16 6.80 12.21
C SER A 79 0.96 6.09 11.46
N VAL A 80 1.45 6.70 10.38
CA VAL A 80 2.51 6.09 9.56
C VAL A 80 3.69 7.04 9.46
N ALA A 81 4.87 6.56 9.84
CA ALA A 81 6.14 7.25 9.65
C ALA A 81 7.01 6.47 8.67
N ALA A 82 7.33 7.07 7.52
CA ALA A 82 8.24 6.49 6.54
C ALA A 82 9.61 7.16 6.64
N SER A 83 10.68 6.35 6.62
CA SER A 83 12.06 6.83 6.56
C SER A 83 12.58 6.87 5.11
N PRO A 84 13.53 7.77 4.80
CA PRO A 84 14.21 7.76 3.49
C PRO A 84 14.98 6.46 3.21
N SER A 85 15.27 5.67 4.25
CA SER A 85 15.92 4.35 4.16
C SER A 85 14.96 3.22 3.75
N GLY A 86 13.70 3.52 3.42
CA GLY A 86 12.71 2.52 3.02
C GLY A 86 12.14 1.71 4.18
N ARG A 87 12.18 2.26 5.41
CA ARG A 87 11.53 1.67 6.58
C ARG A 87 10.22 2.39 6.88
N ILE A 88 9.17 1.64 7.18
CA ILE A 88 7.87 2.18 7.58
C ILE A 88 7.58 1.74 9.00
N VAL A 89 7.11 2.67 9.83
CA VAL A 89 6.57 2.38 11.15
C VAL A 89 5.08 2.70 11.11
N VAL A 90 4.25 1.69 11.35
CA VAL A 90 2.80 1.82 11.49
C VAL A 90 2.46 1.76 12.97
N THR A 91 1.85 2.80 13.50
CA THR A 91 1.37 2.87 14.89
C THR A 91 -0.13 2.70 14.92
N LEU A 92 -0.60 1.72 15.67
CA LEU A 92 -2.00 1.41 15.93
C LEU A 92 -2.50 2.18 17.16
N SER A 93 -3.82 2.38 17.23
CA SER A 93 -4.45 2.99 18.42
C SER A 93 -4.67 2.01 19.57
N THR A 94 -4.57 0.70 19.31
CA THR A 94 -4.72 -0.36 20.30
C THR A 94 -3.42 -1.16 20.46
N PRO A 95 -3.31 -1.98 21.53
CA PRO A 95 -2.18 -2.91 21.67
C PRO A 95 -2.09 -3.88 20.48
N ALA A 96 -0.87 -4.15 20.00
CA ALA A 96 -0.65 -5.02 18.85
C ALA A 96 -0.72 -6.53 19.18
N ASN A 97 -0.70 -6.89 20.47
CA ASN A 97 -0.66 -8.28 20.95
C ASN A 97 -1.94 -9.07 20.62
N GLY A 98 -3.07 -8.39 20.43
CA GLY A 98 -4.34 -9.03 20.03
C GLY A 98 -4.45 -9.35 18.54
N LEU A 99 -3.49 -8.90 17.71
CA LEU A 99 -3.55 -9.10 16.26
C LEU A 99 -3.14 -10.52 15.85
N SER A 100 -3.93 -11.12 14.98
CA SER A 100 -3.56 -12.37 14.32
C SER A 100 -2.39 -12.15 13.35
N ARG A 101 -1.64 -13.22 13.04
CA ARG A 101 -0.55 -13.15 12.04
C ARG A 101 -1.05 -12.66 10.67
N VAL A 102 -2.28 -13.04 10.30
CA VAL A 102 -2.91 -12.60 9.04
C VAL A 102 -3.21 -11.10 9.07
N ALA A 103 -3.72 -10.58 10.20
CA ALA A 103 -3.97 -9.15 10.36
C ALA A 103 -2.68 -8.31 10.27
N VAL A 104 -1.61 -8.76 10.94
CA VAL A 104 -0.29 -8.12 10.85
C VAL A 104 0.21 -8.13 9.41
N ALA A 105 0.12 -9.28 8.72
CA ALA A 105 0.54 -9.39 7.33
C ALA A 105 -0.28 -8.50 6.38
N GLN A 106 -1.60 -8.38 6.59
CA GLN A 106 -2.45 -7.44 5.85
C GLN A 106 -2.01 -5.99 6.04
N ILE A 107 -1.74 -5.58 7.28
CA ILE A 107 -1.27 -4.21 7.60
C ILE A 107 0.08 -3.96 6.91
N VAL A 108 1.03 -4.88 7.06
CA VAL A 108 2.37 -4.79 6.45
C VAL A 108 2.30 -4.67 4.93
N CYS A 109 1.55 -5.56 4.27
CA CYS A 109 1.42 -5.57 2.81
C CYS A 109 0.68 -4.36 2.27
N THR A 110 -0.35 -3.91 2.98
CA THR A 110 -1.11 -2.72 2.59
C THR A 110 -0.28 -1.45 2.76
N ALA A 111 0.41 -1.29 3.90
CA ALA A 111 1.33 -0.16 4.12
C ALA A 111 2.47 -0.15 3.09
N ALA A 112 2.97 -1.31 2.71
CA ALA A 112 4.01 -1.45 1.70
C ALA A 112 3.53 -1.08 0.29
N ALA A 113 2.32 -1.50 -0.11
CA ALA A 113 1.77 -1.17 -1.42
C ALA A 113 1.30 0.28 -1.56
N ALA A 114 0.94 0.93 -0.44
CA ALA A 114 0.64 2.35 -0.42
C ALA A 114 1.90 3.24 -0.41
N ALA A 115 3.09 2.67 -0.25
CA ALA A 115 4.34 3.43 -0.24
C ALA A 115 4.76 3.83 -1.67
N LEU A 116 5.22 5.06 -1.85
CA LEU A 116 5.71 5.57 -3.14
C LEU A 116 6.99 4.86 -3.61
N ALA A 117 7.77 4.32 -2.68
CA ALA A 117 8.96 3.53 -2.93
C ALA A 117 8.78 2.14 -2.32
N SER A 118 9.43 1.12 -2.90
CA SER A 118 9.39 -0.24 -2.37
C SER A 118 10.05 -0.29 -0.98
N PRO A 119 9.27 -0.44 0.09
CA PRO A 119 9.84 -0.44 1.43
C PRO A 119 10.48 -1.78 1.71
N THR A 120 11.65 -1.75 2.32
CA THR A 120 12.38 -2.97 2.69
C THR A 120 11.77 -3.61 3.92
N GLN A 121 11.25 -2.79 4.85
CA GLN A 121 10.74 -3.24 6.14
C GLN A 121 9.57 -2.37 6.63
N VAL A 122 8.60 -3.03 7.27
CA VAL A 122 7.47 -2.41 7.95
C VAL A 122 7.42 -2.93 9.38
N THR A 123 7.42 -2.04 10.36
CA THR A 123 7.24 -2.37 11.78
C THR A 123 5.83 -1.94 12.20
N VAL A 124 5.13 -2.79 12.96
CA VAL A 124 3.79 -2.48 13.48
C VAL A 124 3.88 -2.31 14.99
N LEU A 125 3.64 -1.09 15.48
CA LEU A 125 3.65 -0.74 16.90
C LEU A 125 2.22 -0.57 17.40
N GLY A 126 1.90 -1.15 18.55
CA GLY A 126 0.65 -0.89 19.25
C GLY A 126 0.78 0.26 20.25
N ALA A 127 -0.36 0.67 20.79
CA ALA A 127 -0.40 1.53 21.97
C ALA A 127 0.37 0.85 23.13
N GLY A 128 1.37 1.54 23.69
CA GLY A 128 2.24 1.00 24.76
C GLY A 128 3.61 0.47 24.31
N GLN A 129 4.04 0.74 23.07
CA GLN A 129 5.35 0.36 22.50
C GLN A 129 5.60 -1.14 22.30
N GLU A 130 4.63 -2.01 22.61
CA GLU A 130 4.65 -3.40 22.17
C GLU A 130 4.25 -3.49 20.70
N GLY A 131 4.95 -4.30 19.91
CA GLY A 131 4.76 -4.34 18.48
C GLY A 131 5.31 -5.58 17.81
N HIS A 132 4.93 -5.76 16.55
CA HIS A 132 5.51 -6.74 15.66
C HIS A 132 6.74 -6.11 15.00
N GLY A 133 7.87 -6.78 15.12
CA GLY A 133 9.16 -6.31 14.59
C GLY A 133 9.15 -6.11 13.07
N PRO A 134 10.28 -5.68 12.49
CA PRO A 134 10.37 -5.38 11.07
C PRO A 134 9.98 -6.60 10.22
N GLN A 135 8.95 -6.46 9.40
CA GLN A 135 8.48 -7.47 8.46
C GLN A 135 8.45 -6.91 7.04
N SER A 136 8.71 -7.77 6.06
CA SER A 136 8.56 -7.44 4.65
C SER A 136 7.31 -8.11 4.14
N CYS A 137 6.55 -7.42 3.27
CA CYS A 137 5.50 -8.09 2.53
C CYS A 137 6.17 -9.01 1.50
N PRO A 138 5.91 -10.34 1.51
CA PRO A 138 6.46 -11.22 0.50
C PRO A 138 5.94 -10.78 -0.86
N SER A 139 6.83 -10.36 -1.76
CA SER A 139 6.46 -10.14 -3.14
C SER A 139 6.00 -11.47 -3.75
N PRO A 140 4.99 -11.47 -4.64
CA PRO A 140 4.69 -12.67 -5.41
C PRO A 140 5.95 -13.10 -6.17
N PRO A 141 6.22 -14.42 -6.28
CA PRO A 141 7.37 -14.90 -7.05
C PRO A 141 7.28 -14.40 -8.50
N PRO A 142 8.41 -14.08 -9.16
CA PRO A 142 8.39 -13.66 -10.55
C PRO A 142 7.73 -14.74 -11.42
N PRO A 143 7.02 -14.36 -12.50
CA PRO A 143 6.45 -15.33 -13.42
C PRO A 143 7.57 -16.23 -13.98
N PRO A 144 7.29 -17.54 -14.20
CA PRO A 144 8.26 -18.41 -14.83
C PRO A 144 8.61 -17.85 -16.22
N PRO A 145 9.88 -18.00 -16.67
CA PRO A 145 10.26 -17.56 -18.01
C PRO A 145 9.40 -18.28 -19.06
N PRO A 146 9.10 -17.63 -20.21
CA PRO A 146 8.35 -18.28 -21.28
C PRO A 146 9.09 -19.55 -21.73
N ARG A 147 8.35 -20.66 -21.86
CA ARG A 147 8.89 -21.90 -22.42
C ARG A 147 9.28 -21.63 -23.88
N ARG A 148 10.53 -21.94 -24.25
CA ARG A 148 11.02 -21.87 -25.64
C ARG A 148 10.40 -22.96 -26.50
#